data_AF-A0A397JEQ6-F1
#
_entry.id   AF-A0A397JEQ6-F1
#
_cell.length_a   1.000
_cell.length_b   1.000
_cell.length_c   1.000
_cell.angle_alpha   90.00
_cell.angle_beta   90.00
_cell.angle_gamma   90.00
#
_symmetry.space_group_name_H-M   'P 1'
#
loop_
_entity.id
_entity.type
_entity.pdbx_description
1 polymer ?
#
loop_
_entity_poly.entity_id
_entity_poly.type
_entity_poly.pdbx_seq_one_letter_code
_entity_poly.pdbx_strand_id
1 'polypeptide(L)'
;MKNHFVFCFYGEKICIGQVLALYFELYGNHSFNLKPVTKIDNISKITLKIFLPVNSNLFTQYTPEECNIITHKNPSNIILHISSDDITINDQFLFLSNIAKDYYSYLKRNDVISLILKNNS
;
A
#
# COMPACT_ATOMS: atom_id res chain seq x y z
N MET A 1 11.24 9.74 -5.92
CA MET A 1 10.37 9.55 -4.73
C MET A 1 11.20 8.88 -3.66
N LYS A 2 11.12 9.35 -2.41
CA LYS A 2 11.66 8.59 -1.27
C LYS A 2 10.88 7.28 -1.16
N ASN A 3 11.43 6.26 -0.50
CA ASN A 3 10.78 4.95 -0.33
C ASN A 3 9.48 5.09 0.47
N HIS A 4 8.37 5.40 -0.19
CA HIS A 4 7.05 5.50 0.44
C HIS A 4 6.43 4.13 0.51
N PHE A 5 5.81 3.84 1.65
CA PHE A 5 5.15 2.57 1.90
C PHE A 5 3.75 2.81 2.43
N VAL A 6 2.86 1.88 2.14
CA VAL A 6 1.47 1.91 2.59
C VAL A 6 1.03 0.53 3.05
N PHE A 7 0.16 0.50 4.06
CA PHE A 7 -0.71 -0.65 4.27
C PHE A 7 -1.79 -0.62 3.19
N CYS A 8 -1.99 -1.75 2.53
CA CYS A 8 -3.01 -1.88 1.49
C CYS A 8 -3.65 -3.27 1.47
N PHE A 9 -4.84 -3.36 0.91
CA PHE A 9 -5.46 -4.64 0.57
C PHE A 9 -4.89 -5.19 -0.73
N TYR A 10 -4.57 -6.47 -0.70
CA TYR A 10 -4.36 -7.29 -1.89
C TYR A 10 -5.20 -8.57 -1.75
N GLY A 11 -6.28 -8.66 -2.53
CA GLY A 11 -7.38 -9.58 -2.23
C GLY A 11 -7.97 -9.29 -0.85
N GLU A 12 -8.12 -10.31 -0.02
CA GLU A 12 -8.64 -10.20 1.36
C GLU A 12 -7.54 -10.01 2.41
N LYS A 13 -6.27 -9.81 1.99
CA LYS A 13 -5.12 -9.72 2.90
C LYS A 13 -4.61 -8.30 3.00
N ILE A 14 -4.28 -7.89 4.23
CA ILE A 14 -3.50 -6.68 4.48
C ILE A 14 -2.04 -6.95 4.17
N CYS A 15 -1.50 -6.15 3.26
CA CYS A 15 -0.16 -6.26 2.70
C CYS A 15 0.55 -4.90 2.81
N ILE A 16 1.84 -4.88 2.46
CA ILE A 16 2.62 -3.65 2.36
C ILE A 16 2.88 -3.36 0.89
N GLY A 17 2.51 -2.17 0.44
CA GLY A 17 2.82 -1.66 -0.89
C GLY A 17 3.96 -0.63 -0.82
N GLN A 18 5.07 -0.88 -1.51
CA GLN A 18 6.04 0.17 -1.81
C GLN A 18 5.55 0.96 -3.02
N VAL A 19 5.45 2.27 -2.88
CA VAL A 19 4.99 3.17 -3.95
C VAL A 19 6.09 3.36 -4.98
N LEU A 20 5.85 2.88 -6.20
CA LEU A 20 6.76 3.04 -7.35
C LEU A 20 6.42 4.28 -8.19
N ALA A 21 5.12 4.50 -8.43
CA ALA A 21 4.65 5.62 -9.24
C ALA A 21 3.26 6.09 -8.80
N LEU A 22 3.01 7.39 -8.97
CA LEU A 22 1.71 8.03 -8.76
C LEU A 22 1.28 8.73 -10.05
N TYR A 23 0.03 8.55 -10.42
CA TYR A 23 -0.59 9.17 -11.59
C TYR A 23 -1.79 9.99 -11.16
N PHE A 24 -2.06 11.09 -11.86
CA PHE A 24 -3.17 11.99 -11.59
C PHE A 24 -3.99 12.23 -12.86
N GLU A 25 -5.26 12.55 -12.67
CA GLU A 25 -6.17 12.82 -13.77
C GLU A 25 -5.96 14.26 -14.25
N LEU A 26 -5.57 14.41 -15.51
CA LEU A 26 -5.46 15.68 -16.21
C LEU A 26 -6.20 15.57 -17.54
N TYR A 27 -7.20 16.41 -17.73
CA TYR A 27 -7.96 16.49 -18.98
C TYR A 27 -8.52 15.12 -19.43
N GLY A 28 -8.98 14.30 -18.48
CA GLY A 28 -9.48 12.94 -18.74
C GLY A 28 -8.39 11.89 -19.01
N ASN A 29 -7.11 12.23 -18.85
CA ASN A 29 -5.98 11.33 -19.04
C ASN A 29 -5.20 11.09 -17.73
N HIS A 30 -4.49 9.97 -17.67
CA HIS A 30 -3.54 9.68 -16.58
C HIS A 30 -2.16 10.21 -16.89
N SER A 31 -1.71 11.19 -16.13
CA SER A 31 -0.37 11.72 -16.26
C SER A 31 0.50 11.26 -15.09
N PHE A 32 1.73 10.85 -15.39
CA PHE A 32 2.74 10.60 -14.37
C PHE A 32 3.18 11.93 -13.75
N ASN A 33 3.28 12.00 -12.41
CA ASN A 33 3.79 13.18 -11.72
C ASN A 33 5.06 12.88 -10.95
N LEU A 34 6.00 13.82 -11.00
CA LEU A 34 7.14 13.88 -10.08
C LEU A 34 6.88 14.81 -8.89
N LYS A 35 5.87 15.68 -8.97
CA LYS A 35 5.51 16.58 -7.87
C LYS A 35 4.80 15.82 -6.74
N PRO A 36 5.01 16.22 -5.48
CA PRO A 36 4.29 15.64 -4.35
C PRO A 36 2.78 15.78 -4.53
N VAL A 37 2.05 14.69 -4.26
CA VAL A 37 0.59 14.72 -4.21
C VAL A 37 0.15 15.26 -2.85
N THR A 38 -0.66 16.31 -2.85
CA THR A 38 -1.15 16.95 -1.62
C THR A 38 -2.50 16.41 -1.14
N LYS A 39 -3.27 15.75 -2.02
CA LYS A 39 -4.57 15.15 -1.71
C LYS A 39 -4.69 13.78 -2.35
N ILE A 40 -5.08 12.79 -1.55
CA ILE A 40 -5.24 11.40 -2.01
C ILE A 40 -6.28 11.27 -3.13
N ASP A 41 -7.32 12.11 -3.12
CA ASP A 41 -8.38 12.15 -4.15
C ASP A 41 -7.86 12.59 -5.53
N ASN A 42 -6.69 13.22 -5.60
CA ASN A 42 -6.06 13.59 -6.87
C ASN A 42 -5.29 12.41 -7.50
N ILE A 43 -5.12 11.30 -6.78
CA ILE A 43 -4.44 10.11 -7.28
C ILE A 43 -5.43 9.34 -8.16
N SER A 44 -5.13 9.34 -9.45
CA SER A 44 -5.87 8.59 -10.46
C SER A 44 -5.37 7.17 -10.64
N LYS A 45 -4.09 6.86 -10.37
CA LYS A 45 -3.53 5.49 -10.33
C LYS A 45 -2.32 5.48 -9.41
N ILE A 46 -2.05 4.34 -8.78
CA ILE A 46 -0.81 4.07 -8.06
C ILE A 46 -0.22 2.74 -8.52
N THR A 47 1.11 2.72 -8.72
CA THR A 47 1.85 1.48 -8.96
C THR A 47 2.52 1.06 -7.67
N LEU A 48 2.22 -0.14 -7.21
CA LEU A 48 2.74 -0.69 -5.96
C LEU A 48 3.57 -1.95 -6.23
N LYS A 49 4.72 -2.04 -5.57
CA LYS A 49 5.42 -3.30 -5.35
C LYS A 49 4.90 -3.91 -4.06
N ILE A 50 4.28 -5.09 -4.14
CA ILE A 50 3.55 -5.70 -3.04
C ILE A 50 4.47 -6.63 -2.24
N PHE A 51 4.35 -6.57 -0.91
CA PHE A 51 4.92 -7.51 0.03
C PHE A 51 3.78 -8.21 0.78
N LEU A 52 3.66 -9.52 0.60
CA LEU A 52 2.62 -10.34 1.23
C LEU A 52 3.03 -10.72 2.65
N PRO A 53 2.08 -10.77 3.60
CA PRO A 53 2.37 -11.16 4.97
C PRO A 53 2.78 -12.64 5.04
N VAL A 54 3.89 -12.91 5.74
CA VAL A 54 4.39 -14.26 6.03
C VAL A 54 4.11 -14.62 7.48
N ASN A 55 4.56 -13.77 8.41
CA ASN A 55 4.32 -13.91 9.84
C ASN A 55 4.28 -12.53 10.51
N SER A 56 3.89 -12.47 11.79
CA SER A 56 3.85 -11.32 12.71
C SER A 56 4.21 -9.94 12.14
N ASN A 57 5.46 -9.71 11.74
CA ASN A 57 5.96 -8.46 11.17
C ASN A 57 6.85 -8.68 9.93
N LEU A 58 6.89 -9.89 9.38
CA LEU A 58 7.67 -10.29 8.22
C LEU A 58 6.77 -10.44 7.00
N PHE A 59 7.24 -9.85 5.90
CA PHE A 59 6.58 -9.88 4.62
C PHE A 59 7.57 -10.32 3.54
N THR A 60 7.07 -10.97 2.50
CA THR A 60 7.87 -11.39 1.34
C THR A 60 7.42 -10.67 0.09
N GLN A 61 8.37 -10.28 -0.74
CA GLN A 61 8.13 -9.64 -2.01
C GLN A 61 7.30 -10.58 -2.88
N TYR A 62 6.20 -10.04 -3.37
CA TYR A 62 5.36 -10.70 -4.34
C TYR A 62 5.48 -10.00 -5.68
N THR A 63 5.85 -10.76 -6.70
CA THR A 63 5.96 -10.29 -8.08
C THR A 63 4.98 -11.09 -8.92
N PRO A 64 3.71 -10.70 -9.00
CA PRO A 64 2.84 -11.22 -10.05
C PRO A 64 3.29 -10.65 -11.39
N GLU A 65 2.99 -11.37 -12.48
CA GLU A 65 3.41 -11.02 -13.86
C GLU A 65 2.92 -9.64 -14.34
N GLU A 66 2.04 -8.99 -13.60
CA GLU A 66 1.60 -7.62 -13.83
C GLU A 66 1.76 -6.83 -12.52
N CYS A 67 2.63 -5.82 -12.49
CA CYS A 67 2.74 -4.91 -11.36
C CYS A 67 1.36 -4.30 -11.08
N ASN A 68 0.68 -4.76 -10.02
CA ASN A 68 -0.69 -4.38 -9.72
C ASN A 68 -0.84 -2.85 -9.69
N ILE A 69 -1.39 -2.30 -10.76
CA ILE A 69 -1.86 -0.92 -10.83
C ILE A 69 -3.10 -0.89 -9.94
N ILE A 70 -2.97 -0.36 -8.73
CA ILE A 70 -4.09 -0.28 -7.81
C ILE A 70 -4.87 1.02 -8.07
N THR A 71 -6.00 0.81 -8.74
CA THR A 71 -7.24 1.58 -8.93
C THR A 71 -7.24 3.05 -9.37
N HIS A 72 -8.31 3.32 -10.15
CA HIS A 72 -8.72 4.62 -10.66
C HIS A 72 -9.86 5.21 -9.83
N LYS A 73 -9.72 6.51 -9.53
CA LYS A 73 -10.68 7.44 -8.92
C LYS A 73 -10.91 7.35 -7.40
N ASN A 74 -10.54 6.24 -6.73
CA ASN A 74 -10.50 6.19 -5.27
C ASN A 74 -9.57 5.05 -4.79
N PRO A 75 -8.51 5.30 -4.01
CA PRO A 75 -7.62 4.26 -3.51
C PRO A 75 -8.23 3.55 -2.30
N SER A 76 -9.41 2.93 -2.47
CA SER A 76 -10.11 2.15 -1.42
C SER A 76 -9.25 1.02 -0.84
N ASN A 77 -8.26 0.59 -1.61
CA ASN A 77 -7.33 -0.45 -1.22
C ASN A 77 -6.16 0.08 -0.37
N ILE A 78 -5.94 1.40 -0.26
CA ILE A 78 -4.92 2.00 0.61
C ILE A 78 -5.52 2.31 1.97
N ILE A 79 -4.86 1.85 3.04
CA ILE A 79 -5.33 2.00 4.41
C ILE A 79 -4.58 3.14 5.11
N LEU A 80 -3.24 3.08 5.13
CA LEU A 80 -2.41 3.99 5.92
C LEU A 80 -1.01 4.10 5.34
N HIS A 81 -0.42 5.30 5.38
CA HIS A 81 1.00 5.51 5.05
C HIS A 81 1.91 5.01 6.18
N ILE A 82 3.03 4.38 5.81
CA ILE A 82 4.02 3.83 6.72
C ILE A 82 5.31 4.66 6.62
N SER A 83 5.88 5.04 7.76
CA SER A 83 7.19 5.71 7.78
C SER A 83 8.26 4.77 7.23
N SER A 84 9.15 5.28 6.39
CA SER A 84 10.29 4.52 5.88
C SER A 84 11.23 4.06 7.01
N ASP A 85 11.27 4.81 8.13
CA ASP A 85 12.11 4.49 9.29
C ASP A 85 11.62 3.23 10.04
N ASP A 86 10.35 2.87 9.87
CA ASP A 86 9.76 1.69 10.48
C ASP A 86 9.92 0.43 9.62
N ILE A 87 10.59 0.54 8.47
CA ILE A 87 10.74 -0.53 7.49
C ILE A 87 12.21 -0.88 7.26
N THR A 88 12.52 -2.17 7.39
CA THR A 88 13.80 -2.75 6.95
C THR A 88 13.54 -3.71 5.80
N ILE A 89 14.28 -3.57 4.71
CA ILE A 89 14.22 -4.48 3.56
C ILE A 89 15.53 -5.24 3.48
N ASN A 90 15.44 -6.57 3.37
CA ASN A 90 16.56 -7.45 3.11
C ASN A 90 16.21 -8.40 1.95
N ASP A 91 16.80 -8.16 0.78
CA ASP A 91 16.47 -8.85 -0.47
C ASP A 91 14.97 -8.85 -0.78
N GLN A 92 14.33 -10.02 -0.65
CA GLN A 92 12.90 -10.23 -0.90
C GLN A 92 12.07 -10.05 0.37
N PHE A 93 12.67 -9.81 1.53
CA PHE A 93 11.96 -9.72 2.79
C PHE A 93 11.83 -8.27 3.26
N LEU A 94 10.69 -7.99 3.88
CA LEU A 94 10.40 -6.72 4.52
C LEU A 94 9.99 -6.97 5.97
N PHE A 95 10.65 -6.27 6.89
CA PHE A 95 10.38 -6.31 8.32
C PHE A 95 9.78 -4.98 8.78
N LEU A 96 8.63 -5.07 9.47
CA LEU A 96 8.06 -3.93 10.19
C LEU A 96 8.66 -3.82 11.59
N SER A 97 8.88 -2.58 12.01
CA SER A 97 9.33 -2.21 13.34
C SER A 97 8.46 -1.08 13.92
N ASN A 98 8.68 -0.78 15.21
CA ASN A 98 8.05 0.32 15.94
C ASN A 98 6.52 0.42 15.72
N ILE A 99 6.04 1.62 15.44
CA ILE A 99 4.63 1.98 15.31
C ILE A 99 3.97 1.22 14.16
N ALA A 100 4.67 1.02 13.03
CA ALA A 100 4.12 0.25 11.91
C ALA A 100 3.79 -1.20 12.29
N LYS A 101 4.62 -1.84 13.13
CA LYS A 101 4.35 -3.20 13.64
C LYS A 101 3.10 -3.24 14.51
N ASP A 102 2.89 -2.22 15.34
CA ASP A 102 1.71 -2.12 16.21
C ASP A 102 0.44 -1.89 15.39
N TYR A 103 0.49 -1.00 14.39
CA TYR A 103 -0.61 -0.81 13.45
C TYR A 103 -0.95 -2.08 12.71
N TYR A 104 0.04 -2.79 12.17
CA TYR A 104 -0.23 -4.07 11.48
C TYR A 104 -0.87 -5.10 12.42
N SER A 105 -0.41 -5.17 13.67
CA SER A 105 -0.96 -6.10 14.67
C SER A 105 -2.43 -5.83 14.97
N TYR A 106 -2.85 -4.57 14.97
CA TYR A 106 -4.25 -4.19 15.08
C TYR A 106 -5.04 -4.47 13.79
N LEU A 107 -4.51 -4.01 12.65
CA LEU A 107 -5.17 -4.08 11.36
C LEU A 107 -5.45 -5.53 10.91
N LYS A 108 -4.55 -6.47 11.20
CA LYS A 108 -4.69 -7.88 10.78
C LYS A 108 -5.77 -8.67 11.53
N ARG A 109 -6.44 -8.08 12.52
CA ARG A 109 -7.50 -8.77 13.26
C ARG A 109 -8.72 -8.97 12.36
N ASN A 110 -9.34 -10.15 12.41
CA ASN A 110 -10.46 -10.50 11.54
C ASN A 110 -11.63 -9.52 11.67
N ASP A 111 -11.96 -9.08 12.88
CA ASP A 111 -13.04 -8.12 13.12
C ASP A 111 -12.76 -6.76 12.47
N VAL A 112 -11.51 -6.31 12.51
CA VAL A 112 -11.06 -5.07 11.86
C VAL A 112 -11.08 -5.22 10.34
N ILE A 113 -10.55 -6.32 9.79
CA ILE A 113 -10.59 -6.60 8.36
C ILE A 113 -12.03 -6.59 7.84
N SER A 114 -12.94 -7.31 8.51
CA SER A 114 -14.36 -7.36 8.12
C SER A 114 -15.02 -5.98 8.15
N LEU A 115 -14.70 -5.15 9.13
CA LEU A 115 -15.21 -3.78 9.22
C LEU A 115 -14.73 -2.93 8.03
N ILE A 116 -13.45 -3.02 7.68
CA ILE A 116 -12.89 -2.24 6.56
C ILE A 116 -13.49 -2.69 5.23
N LEU A 117 -13.59 -4.00 5.00
CA LEU A 117 -14.17 -4.56 3.77
C LEU A 117 -15.65 -4.17 3.61
N LYS A 118 -16.43 -4.17 4.70
CA LYS A 118 -17.84 -3.74 4.69
C LYS A 118 -18.02 -2.27 4.30
N ASN A 119 -17.09 -1.40 4.70
CA ASN A 119 -17.17 0.04 4.39
C ASN A 119 -16.64 0.39 2.99
N ASN A 120 -15.89 -0.52 2.36
CA ASN A 120 -15.34 -0.37 1.01
C ASN A 120 -16.17 -1.10 -0.08
N SER A 121 -17.24 -1.80 0.31
CA SER A 121 -18.19 -2.47 -0.59
C SER A 121 -19.36 -1.55 -0.93
#